data_AF-A0A955Z9G4-F1
#
_entry.id   AF-A0A955Z9G4-F1
#
_cell.length_a   1.000
_cell.length_b   1.000
_cell.length_c   1.000
_cell.angle_alpha   90.00
_cell.angle_beta   90.00
_cell.angle_gamma   90.00
#
_symmetry.space_group_name_H-M   'P 1'
#
loop_
_entity.id
_entity.type
_entity.pdbx_description
1 polymer ?
#
loop_
_entity_poly.entity_id
_entity_poly.type
_entity_poly.pdbx_seq_one_letter_code
_entity_poly.pdbx_strand_id
1 'polypeptide(L)'
;MRAKRTPVLDRACRACGFSDSRGLTHAKLQSGETVTLCGTHELMLRRAGGAVDAGELRGVLSDRRDTVRRSVGGGDELAESLQEAFAPNRRRTERRAS
;
A
#
# COMPACT_ATOMS: atom_id res chain seq x y z
N MET A 1 -21.27 12.11 30.28
CA MET A 1 -20.90 10.69 30.11
C MET A 1 -20.64 10.43 28.62
N ARG A 2 -19.39 10.21 28.20
CA ARG A 2 -19.04 9.95 26.79
C ARG A 2 -19.33 8.48 26.48
N ALA A 3 -20.23 8.21 25.52
CA ALA A 3 -20.53 6.85 25.07
C ALA A 3 -19.26 6.18 24.51
N LYS A 4 -18.89 5.01 25.06
CA LYS A 4 -17.85 4.15 24.48
C LYS A 4 -18.44 3.55 23.20
N ARG A 5 -18.15 4.16 22.04
CA ARG A 5 -18.44 3.53 20.74
C ARG A 5 -17.62 2.24 20.66
N THR A 6 -18.30 1.11 20.59
CA THR A 6 -17.69 -0.18 20.28
C THR A 6 -17.05 -0.04 18.90
N PRO A 7 -15.75 -0.34 18.74
CA PRO A 7 -15.11 -0.20 17.44
C PRO A 7 -15.71 -1.23 16.48
N VAL A 8 -16.25 -0.75 15.35
CA VAL A 8 -16.64 -1.63 14.26
C VAL A 8 -15.35 -2.09 13.60
N LEU A 9 -14.96 -3.33 13.88
CA LEU A 9 -13.79 -3.93 13.24
C LEU A 9 -14.19 -4.29 11.80
N ASP A 10 -13.82 -3.41 10.87
CA ASP A 10 -14.03 -3.63 9.44
C ASP A 10 -13.36 -4.94 8.98
N ARG A 11 -13.98 -5.66 8.04
CA ARG A 11 -13.41 -6.88 7.42
C ARG A 11 -12.37 -6.57 6.34
N ALA A 12 -12.00 -5.30 6.19
CA ALA A 12 -11.07 -4.83 5.18
C ALA A 12 -10.30 -3.61 5.67
N CYS A 13 -9.12 -3.41 5.10
CA CYS A 13 -8.30 -2.24 5.34
C CYS A 13 -9.04 -0.99 4.88
N ARG A 14 -9.23 -0.04 5.80
CA ARG A 14 -9.92 1.23 5.54
C ARG A 14 -9.26 2.07 4.43
N ALA A 15 -7.95 1.88 4.22
CA ALA A 15 -7.17 2.65 3.25
C ALA A 15 -7.21 2.06 1.83
N CYS A 16 -7.03 0.74 1.67
CA CYS A 16 -6.91 0.10 0.35
C CYS A 16 -7.92 -1.01 0.05
N GLY A 17 -8.78 -1.37 1.00
CA GLY A 17 -9.79 -2.42 0.81
C GLY A 17 -9.27 -3.86 0.91
N PHE A 18 -7.98 -4.07 1.20
CA PHE A 18 -7.43 -5.41 1.45
C PHE A 18 -8.22 -6.15 2.54
N SER A 19 -8.65 -7.39 2.31
CA SER A 19 -9.64 -8.08 3.18
C SER A 19 -9.20 -9.42 3.76
N ASP A 20 -7.98 -9.89 3.47
CA ASP A 20 -7.47 -11.13 4.09
C ASP A 20 -7.21 -10.87 5.58
N SER A 21 -7.97 -11.56 6.44
CA SER A 21 -7.93 -11.38 7.89
C SER A 21 -6.55 -11.60 8.51
N ARG A 22 -5.67 -12.39 7.87
CA ARG A 22 -4.31 -12.64 8.37
C ARG A 22 -3.40 -11.41 8.24
N GLY A 23 -3.72 -10.51 7.32
CA GLY A 23 -2.94 -9.29 7.08
C GLY A 23 -3.58 -8.04 7.68
N LEU A 24 -4.73 -8.17 8.36
CA LEU A 24 -5.43 -7.06 9.00
C LEU A 24 -4.98 -6.88 10.45
N THR A 25 -4.75 -5.63 10.82
CA THR A 25 -4.37 -5.18 12.15
C THR A 25 -5.27 -4.02 12.58
N HIS A 26 -5.29 -3.75 13.89
CA HIS A 26 -6.11 -2.68 14.46
C HIS A 26 -5.21 -1.57 14.98
N ALA A 27 -5.43 -0.34 14.51
CA ALA A 27 -4.70 0.83 14.94
C ALA A 27 -5.64 1.80 15.66
N LYS A 28 -5.12 2.42 16.73
CA LYS A 28 -5.86 3.45 17.48
C LYS A 28 -5.47 4.83 16.96
N LEU A 29 -6.47 5.64 16.62
CA LEU A 29 -6.30 7.04 16.24
C LEU A 29 -6.19 7.92 17.48
N GLN A 30 -5.68 9.14 17.31
CA GLN A 30 -5.52 10.06 18.44
C GLN A 30 -6.87 10.50 19.03
N SER A 31 -7.93 10.55 18.22
CA SER A 31 -9.32 10.73 18.67
C SER A 31 -9.84 9.60 19.56
N GLY A 32 -9.14 8.47 19.62
CA GLY A 32 -9.52 7.26 20.35
C GLY A 32 -10.32 6.25 19.54
N GLU A 33 -10.67 6.57 18.28
CA GLU A 33 -11.27 5.63 17.34
C GLU A 33 -10.30 4.49 17.01
N THR A 34 -10.82 3.28 16.80
CA THR A 34 -10.03 2.13 16.33
C THR A 34 -10.39 1.83 14.89
N VAL A 35 -9.38 1.68 14.04
CA VAL A 35 -9.54 1.42 12.61
C VAL A 35 -8.84 0.13 12.21
N THR A 36 -9.36 -0.54 11.19
CA THR A 36 -8.75 -1.75 10.64
C THR A 36 -7.88 -1.41 9.44
N LEU A 37 -6.63 -1.82 9.46
CA LEU A 37 -5.63 -1.54 8.43
C LEU A 37 -4.90 -2.82 8.03
N CYS A 38 -4.34 -2.86 6.82
CA CYS A 38 -3.34 -3.88 6.53
C CYS A 38 -1.99 -3.49 7.15
N GLY A 39 -1.11 -4.47 7.39
CA GLY A 39 0.19 -4.22 8.03
C GLY A 39 1.04 -3.12 7.36
N THR A 40 0.92 -2.95 6.03
CA THR A 40 1.58 -1.85 5.31
C THR A 40 1.05 -0.47 5.73
N HIS A 41 -0.26 -0.31 5.78
CA HIS A 41 -0.88 0.98 6.15
C HIS A 41 -0.75 1.28 7.64
N GLU A 42 -0.76 0.25 8.48
CA GLU A 42 -0.44 0.40 9.89
C GLU A 42 1.00 0.90 10.10
N LEU A 43 1.97 0.29 9.40
CA LEU A 43 3.36 0.73 9.46
C LEU A 43 3.53 2.16 8.96
N MET A 44 2.82 2.54 7.89
CA MET A 44 2.84 3.91 7.38
C MET A 44 2.23 4.90 8.36
N LEU A 45 1.09 4.57 8.96
CA LEU A 45 0.45 5.40 9.98
C LEU A 45 1.42 5.65 11.15
N ARG A 46 2.13 4.62 11.62
CA ARG A 46 3.15 4.77 12.67
C ARG A 46 4.30 5.68 12.25
N ARG A 47 4.80 5.55 11.02
CA ARG A 47 5.88 6.39 10.47
C ARG A 47 5.47 7.85 10.30
N ALA A 48 4.20 8.11 10.01
CA ALA A 48 3.66 9.45 9.89
C ALA A 48 3.38 10.13 11.24
N GLY A 49 3.54 9.44 12.37
CA GLY A 49 3.21 9.97 13.71
C GLY A 49 1.75 9.78 14.12
N GLY A 50 0.98 9.00 13.36
CA GLY A 50 -0.44 8.74 13.59
C GLY A 50 -1.37 9.62 12.74
N ALA A 51 -2.67 9.48 12.99
CA ALA A 51 -3.72 10.33 12.43
C ALA A 51 -4.70 10.67 13.55
N VAL A 52 -5.29 11.87 13.49
CA VAL A 52 -6.27 12.35 14.44
C VAL A 52 -7.57 11.58 14.29
N ASP A 53 -8.06 11.42 13.06
CA ASP A 53 -9.33 10.76 12.74
C ASP A 53 -9.32 9.97 11.42
N ALA A 54 -10.42 9.26 11.14
CA ALA A 54 -10.56 8.43 9.95
C ALA A 54 -10.59 9.23 8.62
N GLY A 55 -10.96 10.51 8.67
CA GLY A 55 -10.95 11.41 7.51
C GLY A 55 -9.52 11.79 7.11
N GLU A 56 -8.69 12.13 8.09
CA GLU A 56 -7.28 12.42 7.91
C GLU A 56 -6.48 11.19 7.47
N LEU A 57 -6.92 9.99 7.88
CA LEU A 57 -6.29 8.71 7.56
C LEU A 57 -6.10 8.51 6.05
N ARG A 58 -7.06 8.97 5.24
CA ARG A 58 -6.94 8.88 3.78
C ARG A 58 -5.87 9.85 3.27
N GLY A 59 -5.76 11.06 3.81
CA GLY A 59 -4.70 12.01 3.41
C GLY A 59 -3.30 11.47 3.72
N VAL A 60 -3.09 11.01 4.96
CA VAL A 60 -1.81 10.46 5.44
C VAL A 60 -1.36 9.24 4.65
N LEU A 61 -2.31 8.39 4.21
CA LEU A 61 -2.00 7.13 3.54
C LEU A 61 -2.10 7.18 2.01
N SER A 62 -2.79 8.16 1.42
CA SER A 62 -2.97 8.26 -0.04
C SER A 62 -1.79 8.90 -0.77
N ASP A 63 -0.91 9.59 -0.07
CA ASP A 63 0.24 10.33 -0.63
C ASP A 63 1.20 9.42 -1.44
N ARG A 64 1.15 8.11 -1.24
CA ARG A 64 1.93 7.16 -2.05
C ARG A 64 1.41 6.91 -3.46
N ARG A 65 0.19 7.35 -3.80
CA ARG A 65 -0.28 7.34 -5.19
C ARG A 65 0.22 8.54 -5.99
N ASP A 66 1.07 9.40 -5.44
CA ASP A 66 1.88 10.28 -6.24
C ASP A 66 2.96 9.47 -6.99
N THR A 67 2.51 8.88 -8.10
CA THR A 67 3.32 8.38 -9.21
C THR A 67 4.30 9.43 -9.75
N VAL A 68 4.22 10.68 -9.29
CA VAL A 68 5.15 11.77 -9.59
C VAL A 68 6.59 11.46 -9.19
N ARG A 69 6.83 10.61 -8.17
CA ARG A 69 8.19 10.14 -7.83
C ARG A 69 8.68 8.94 -8.64
N ARG A 70 8.01 8.60 -9.74
CA ARG A 70 8.62 7.85 -10.85
C ARG A 70 8.69 8.74 -12.08
N SER A 71 9.15 9.97 -11.93
CA SER A 71 9.90 10.59 -13.02
C SER A 71 11.09 9.67 -13.28
N VAL A 72 11.02 8.97 -14.41
CA VAL A 72 12.16 8.34 -15.09
C VAL A 72 13.15 9.46 -15.39
N GLY A 73 13.94 9.82 -14.39
CA GLY A 73 14.92 10.89 -14.45
C GLY A 73 16.26 10.30 -14.83
N GLY A 74 16.58 10.36 -16.13
CA GLY A 74 17.87 9.99 -16.70
C GLY A 74 18.08 8.48 -16.76
N GLY A 75 18.28 7.94 -17.97
CA GLY A 75 18.70 6.55 -18.16
C GLY A 75 20.03 6.32 -17.45
N ASP A 76 19.94 5.72 -16.26
CA ASP A 76 21.07 5.11 -15.57
C ASP A 76 21.48 3.88 -16.39
N GLU A 77 22.74 3.79 -16.81
CA GLU A 77 23.30 2.65 -17.54
C GLU A 77 23.02 1.32 -16.81
N LEU A 78 22.92 1.38 -15.47
CA LEU A 78 22.56 0.24 -14.64
C LEU A 78 21.09 -0.18 -14.83
N ALA A 79 20.18 0.78 -14.99
CA ALA A 79 18.76 0.50 -15.23
C ALA A 79 18.53 -0.11 -16.61
N GLU A 80 19.27 0.34 -17.63
CA GLU A 80 19.27 -0.26 -18.97
C GLU A 80 19.82 -1.68 -18.94
N SER A 81 20.96 -1.90 -18.27
CA SER A 81 21.56 -3.23 -18.09
C SER A 81 20.60 -4.23 -17.42
N LEU A 82 19.85 -3.77 -16.42
CA LEU A 82 18.85 -4.61 -15.74
C LEU A 82 17.63 -4.88 -16.63
N GLN A 83 17.18 -3.91 -17.41
CA GLN A 83 16.08 -4.12 -18.35
C GLN A 83 16.46 -5.13 -19.44
N GLU A 84 17.68 -5.08 -19.95
CA GLU A 84 18.16 -6.03 -20.95
C GLU A 84 18.31 -7.44 -20.37
N ALA A 85 18.96 -7.58 -19.21
CA ALA A 85 19.20 -8.88 -18.57
C ALA A 85 17.90 -9.62 -18.21
N PHE A 86 16.84 -8.89 -17.87
CA PHE A 86 15.55 -9.43 -17.46
C PHE A 86 14.44 -9.19 -18.48
N ALA A 87 14.77 -8.74 -19.70
CA ALA A 87 13.82 -8.68 -20.79
C ALA A 87 13.27 -10.11 -21.01
N PRO A 88 11.94 -10.30 -21.09
CA PRO A 88 11.36 -11.60 -21.33
C PRO A 88 11.77 -12.05 -22.73
N ASN A 89 12.87 -12.81 -22.79
CA ASN A 89 13.36 -13.47 -23.98
C ASN A 89 12.20 -14.32 -24.50
N ARG A 90 11.55 -13.84 -25.57
CA ARG A 90 10.40 -14.51 -26.18
C ARG A 90 10.85 -15.92 -26.48
N ARG A 91 10.32 -16.87 -25.71
CA ARG A 91 10.64 -18.29 -25.87
C ARG A 91 10.35 -18.67 -27.31
N ARG A 92 11.42 -18.79 -28.09
CA ARG A 92 11.60 -19.55 -29.32
C ARG A 92 10.37 -20.37 -29.72
N THR A 93 9.43 -19.76 -30.45
CA THR A 93 8.43 -20.49 -31.24
C THR A 93 9.10 -20.97 -32.52
N GLU A 94 10.00 -21.95 -32.37
CA GLU A 94 10.46 -22.81 -33.46
C GLU A 94 10.49 -24.24 -32.93
N ARG A 95 9.31 -24.76 -32.62
CA ARG A 95 9.07 -26.20 -32.65
C ARG A 95 7.77 -26.41 -33.41
N ARG A 96 7.90 -27.08 -34.58
CA ARG A 96 6.87 -27.47 -35.56
C ARG A 96 6.43 -26.40 -36.57
N ALA A 97 7.16 -26.35 -37.68
CA ALA A 97 6.54 -26.42 -38.99
C ALA A 97 7.27 -27.52 -39.78
N SER A 98 6.47 -28.32 -40.48
CA SER A 98 6.76 -29.62 -41.08
C SER A 98 7.83 -29.63 -42.16
#